data_AF-A0A940NWM5-F1
#
_entry.id   AF-A0A940NWM5-F1
#
_cell.length_a   1.000
_cell.length_b   1.000
_cell.length_c   1.000
_cell.angle_alpha   90.00
_cell.angle_beta   90.00
_cell.angle_gamma   90.00
#
_symmetry.space_group_name_H-M   'P 1'
#
loop_
_entity.id
_entity.type
_entity.pdbx_description
1 polymer ?
#
loop_
_entity_poly.entity_id
_entity_poly.type
_entity_poly.pdbx_seq_one_letter_code
_entity_poly.pdbx_strand_id
1 'polypeptide(L)'
;SFRALYNSEGVIRWKDCYDLGRGDVCIHVYTKYEDGTEDYIRGDLNRDGTVSAADLSLLKQLLNGSQRTDLCLPAADWNGDGLTDAADASGLRDFLLGDPAA
;
A
#
# COMPACT_ATOMS: atom_id res chain seq x y z
N SER A 1 18.43 -8.40 -18.42
CA SER A 1 17.49 -7.67 -19.30
C SER A 1 16.09 -7.98 -18.83
N PHE A 2 15.29 -6.94 -18.54
CA PHE A 2 13.89 -7.12 -18.19
C PHE A 2 13.09 -7.43 -19.45
N ARG A 3 12.26 -8.48 -19.42
CA ARG A 3 11.38 -8.83 -20.54
C ARG A 3 9.97 -9.03 -19.96
N ALA A 4 9.20 -7.94 -19.94
CA ALA A 4 7.77 -8.03 -19.69
C ALA A 4 7.14 -8.83 -20.83
N LEU A 5 6.43 -9.90 -20.50
CA LEU A 5 5.60 -10.63 -21.45
C LEU A 5 4.18 -10.05 -21.28
N TYR A 6 3.51 -9.72 -22.38
CA TYR A 6 2.13 -9.22 -22.38
C TYR A 6 1.27 -10.25 -23.11
N ASN A 7 0.13 -10.64 -22.55
CA ASN A 7 -0.91 -11.34 -23.30
C ASN A 7 -1.93 -10.32 -23.85
N SER A 8 -2.88 -10.78 -24.66
CA SER A 8 -3.94 -9.96 -25.26
C SER A 8 -4.93 -9.36 -24.25
N GLU A 9 -4.82 -9.72 -22.97
CA GLU A 9 -5.62 -9.21 -21.85
C GLU A 9 -4.82 -8.25 -20.95
N GLY A 10 -3.57 -7.93 -21.31
CA GLY A 10 -2.79 -6.85 -20.70
C GLY A 10 -2.12 -7.14 -19.34
N VAL A 11 -2.15 -8.36 -18.80
CA VAL A 11 -1.58 -8.61 -17.45
C VAL A 11 -0.81 -9.93 -17.35
N ILE A 12 0.39 -9.87 -16.76
CA ILE A 12 1.04 -11.03 -16.14
C ILE A 12 1.02 -10.87 -14.63
N ARG A 13 0.52 -11.90 -13.95
CA ARG A 13 0.67 -12.07 -12.50
C ARG A 13 2.08 -12.57 -12.20
N TRP A 14 2.85 -11.83 -11.42
CA TRP A 14 3.89 -12.41 -10.57
C TRP A 14 3.84 -11.77 -9.18
N LYS A 15 3.51 -12.60 -8.20
CA LYS A 15 3.68 -12.34 -6.77
C LYS A 15 4.98 -13.02 -6.37
N ASP A 16 6.12 -12.44 -6.70
CA ASP A 16 7.42 -12.92 -6.20
C ASP A 16 8.28 -11.71 -5.82
N CYS A 17 8.50 -11.56 -4.52
CA CYS A 17 9.52 -10.66 -3.98
C CYS A 17 10.89 -11.25 -4.33
N TYR A 18 11.79 -10.46 -4.93
CA TYR A 18 13.15 -10.93 -5.23
C TYR A 18 14.14 -10.33 -4.22
N ASP A 19 14.69 -11.19 -3.37
CA ASP A 19 15.87 -10.86 -2.54
C ASP A 19 17.11 -10.77 -3.46
N LEU A 20 17.62 -9.56 -3.65
CA LEU A 20 18.84 -9.28 -4.44
C LEU A 20 20.12 -9.28 -3.57
N GLY A 21 20.05 -9.79 -2.34
CA GLY A 21 21.20 -9.96 -1.44
C GLY A 21 21.82 -8.64 -0.95
N ARG A 22 21.05 -7.54 -0.95
CA ARG A 22 21.53 -6.20 -0.56
C ARG A 22 20.55 -5.42 0.33
N GLY A 23 19.61 -6.10 0.97
CA GLY A 23 18.45 -5.49 1.61
C GLY A 23 17.31 -5.41 0.61
N ASP A 24 16.11 -5.75 1.06
CA ASP A 24 14.93 -6.00 0.25
C ASP A 24 14.64 -4.83 -0.71
N VAL A 25 14.72 -5.06 -2.02
CA VAL A 25 14.25 -4.11 -3.03
C VAL A 25 13.07 -4.76 -3.75
N CYS A 26 11.87 -4.45 -3.27
CA CYS A 26 10.64 -4.76 -3.98
C CYS A 26 10.42 -3.70 -5.09
N ILE A 27 10.53 -4.11 -6.35
CA ILE A 27 10.15 -3.27 -7.48
C ILE A 27 8.66 -3.52 -7.75
N HIS A 28 7.79 -2.61 -7.33
CA HIS A 28 6.36 -2.67 -7.61
C HIS A 28 6.04 -1.86 -8.87
N VAL A 29 5.60 -2.57 -9.91
CA VAL A 29 5.03 -1.96 -11.11
C VAL A 29 3.53 -1.75 -10.83
N TYR A 30 3.09 -0.50 -10.70
CA TYR A 30 1.69 -0.17 -10.56
C TYR A 30 0.95 -0.43 -11.88
N THR A 31 0.15 -1.49 -11.96
CA THR A 31 -0.77 -1.74 -13.08
C THR A 31 -2.14 -1.15 -12.76
N LYS A 32 -2.63 -0.28 -13.64
CA LYS A 32 -4.02 0.16 -13.65
C LYS A 32 -4.83 -0.82 -14.47
N TYR A 33 -5.81 -1.48 -13.86
CA TYR A 33 -6.71 -2.42 -14.54
C TYR A 33 -7.74 -1.67 -15.40
N GLU A 34 -8.25 -2.33 -16.45
CA GLU A 34 -9.27 -1.74 -17.35
C GLU A 34 -10.60 -1.44 -16.63
N ASP A 35 -10.88 -2.11 -15.51
CA ASP A 35 -12.02 -1.85 -14.63
C ASP A 35 -11.81 -0.65 -13.69
N GLY A 36 -10.64 0.00 -13.77
CA GLY A 36 -10.28 1.15 -12.95
C GLY A 36 -9.74 0.81 -11.57
N THR A 37 -9.57 -0.47 -11.24
CA THR A 37 -8.89 -0.87 -10.01
C THR A 37 -7.37 -0.67 -10.13
N GLU A 38 -6.74 -0.27 -9.03
CA GLU A 38 -5.28 -0.14 -8.91
C GLU A 38 -4.83 -1.12 -7.83
N ASP A 39 -3.79 -1.91 -8.10
CA ASP A 39 -3.12 -2.67 -7.03
C ASP A 39 -2.48 -1.67 -6.05
N TYR A 40 -2.76 -1.85 -4.76
CA TYR A 40 -2.20 -1.04 -3.69
C TYR A 40 -1.68 -1.93 -2.56
N ILE A 41 -0.70 -1.40 -1.81
CA ILE A 41 -0.25 -2.01 -0.57
C ILE A 41 -1.10 -1.41 0.57
N ARG A 42 -1.79 -2.27 1.32
CA ARG A 42 -2.56 -1.83 2.48
C ARG A 42 -1.63 -1.15 3.49
N GLY A 43 -1.99 0.05 3.94
CA GLY A 43 -1.18 0.86 4.84
C GLY A 43 -0.07 1.68 4.18
N ASP A 44 0.13 1.59 2.85
CA ASP A 44 1.05 2.45 2.08
C ASP A 44 0.26 3.61 1.46
N LEU A 45 0.22 4.74 2.19
CA LEU A 45 -0.60 5.89 1.82
C LEU A 45 0.11 6.78 0.80
N ASN A 46 1.44 6.83 0.83
CA ASN A 46 2.24 7.65 -0.10
C ASN A 46 2.70 6.90 -1.36
N ARG A 47 2.40 5.60 -1.49
CA ARG A 47 2.76 4.73 -2.61
C ARG A 47 4.28 4.63 -2.81
N ASP A 48 5.05 4.69 -1.72
CA ASP A 48 6.50 4.54 -1.77
C ASP A 48 6.96 3.07 -1.76
N GLY A 49 6.00 2.14 -1.63
CA GLY A 49 6.23 0.70 -1.61
C GLY A 49 6.52 0.15 -0.21
N THR A 50 6.52 0.99 0.83
CA THR A 50 6.85 0.60 2.21
C THR A 50 5.76 1.07 3.18
N VAL A 51 5.27 0.16 4.03
CA VAL A 51 4.38 0.54 5.13
C VAL A 51 5.23 1.04 6.29
N SER A 52 5.14 2.34 6.61
CA SER A 52 6.04 3.01 7.55
C SER A 52 5.33 4.01 8.47
N ALA A 53 6.11 4.61 9.38
CA ALA A 53 5.61 5.71 10.21
C ALA A 53 5.21 6.96 9.42
N ALA A 54 5.71 7.12 8.18
CA ALA A 54 5.26 8.18 7.29
C ALA A 54 3.79 8.00 6.94
N ASP A 55 3.37 6.78 6.61
CA ASP A 55 1.99 6.44 6.28
C ASP A 55 1.04 6.65 7.45
N LEU A 56 1.47 6.27 8.66
CA LEU A 56 0.71 6.56 9.88
C LEU A 56 0.52 8.07 10.10
N SER A 57 1.52 8.90 9.78
CA SER A 57 1.41 10.35 9.84
C SER A 57 0.41 10.88 8.81
N LEU A 58 0.42 10.32 7.60
CA LEU A 58 -0.52 10.68 6.53
C LEU A 58 -1.95 10.27 6.88
N LEU A 59 -2.14 9.09 7.47
CA LEU A 59 -3.44 8.61 7.91
C LEU A 59 -4.01 9.55 8.99
N LYS A 60 -3.20 9.95 9.98
CA LYS A 60 -3.64 10.94 10.99
C LYS A 60 -3.99 12.29 10.39
N GLN A 61 -3.24 12.75 9.39
CA GLN A 61 -3.55 13.99 8.68
C GLN A 61 -4.88 13.88 7.92
N LEU A 62 -5.11 12.75 7.23
CA LEU A 62 -6.35 12.45 6.54
C LEU A 62 -7.55 12.48 7.51
N LEU A 63 -7.43 11.79 8.65
CA LEU A 63 -8.47 11.76 9.71
C LEU A 63 -8.74 13.14 10.33
N ASN A 64 -7.73 14.01 10.37
CA ASN A 64 -7.87 15.39 10.83
C ASN A 64 -8.45 16.33 9.75
N GLY A 65 -8.87 15.80 8.59
CA GLY A 65 -9.48 16.56 7.51
C GLY A 65 -8.49 17.26 6.57
N SER A 66 -7.22 16.85 6.57
CA SER A 66 -6.24 17.37 5.62
C SER A 66 -6.60 16.94 4.20
N GLN A 67 -6.80 17.92 3.31
CA GLN A 67 -7.15 17.69 1.92
C GLN A 67 -5.87 17.39 1.13
N ARG A 68 -5.57 16.10 0.93
CA ARG A 68 -4.47 15.63 0.10
C ARG A 68 -5.01 14.80 -1.07
N THR A 69 -4.60 15.13 -2.28
CA THR A 69 -5.04 14.45 -3.51
C THR A 69 -4.10 13.34 -3.96
N ASP A 70 -2.95 13.19 -3.31
CA ASP A 70 -1.89 12.26 -3.68
C ASP A 70 -1.85 10.99 -2.82
N LEU A 71 -2.79 10.83 -1.90
CA LEU A 71 -2.88 9.66 -1.04
C LEU A 71 -3.58 8.49 -1.72
N CYS A 72 -3.13 7.28 -1.39
CA CYS A 72 -3.87 6.06 -1.69
C CYS A 72 -5.01 5.86 -0.67
N LEU A 73 -6.20 6.40 -0.93
CA LEU A 73 -7.34 6.26 -0.01
C LEU A 73 -7.72 4.80 0.29
N PRO A 74 -7.72 3.86 -0.68
CA PRO A 74 -7.97 2.45 -0.37
C PRO A 74 -6.95 1.83 0.60
N ALA A 75 -5.72 2.35 0.63
CA ALA A 75 -4.69 1.88 1.57
C ALA A 75 -4.93 2.35 3.02
N ALA A 76 -5.82 3.33 3.23
CA ALA A 76 -6.09 3.91 4.54
C ALA A 76 -7.02 3.04 5.41
N ASP A 77 -7.82 2.16 4.80
CA ASP A 77 -8.67 1.15 5.47
C ASP A 77 -7.80 -0.05 5.91
N TRP A 78 -7.08 0.15 7.02
CA TRP A 78 -6.16 -0.81 7.59
C TRP A 78 -6.87 -1.97 8.29
N ASN A 79 -8.10 -1.81 8.77
CA ASN A 79 -8.83 -2.92 9.41
C ASN A 79 -9.75 -3.67 8.41
N GLY A 80 -10.07 -3.06 7.27
CA GLY A 80 -10.81 -3.66 6.16
C GLY A 80 -12.33 -3.64 6.38
N ASP A 81 -12.82 -2.77 7.24
CA ASP A 81 -14.23 -2.65 7.58
C ASP A 81 -15.01 -1.72 6.63
N GLY A 82 -14.31 -1.11 5.67
CA GLY A 82 -14.86 -0.20 4.68
C GLY A 82 -14.97 1.25 5.17
N LEU A 83 -14.49 1.55 6.37
CA LEU A 83 -14.36 2.90 6.91
C LEU A 83 -12.89 3.30 6.95
N THR A 84 -12.64 4.61 7.03
CA THR A 84 -11.30 5.14 7.30
C THR A 84 -11.41 5.98 8.55
N ASP A 85 -11.04 5.40 9.69
CA ASP A 85 -11.23 6.00 11.01
C ASP A 85 -10.04 5.76 11.97
N ALA A 86 -10.24 6.09 13.24
CA ALA A 86 -9.19 5.99 14.26
C ALA A 86 -8.77 4.54 14.58
N ALA A 87 -9.61 3.54 14.25
CA ALA A 87 -9.27 2.14 14.40
C ALA A 87 -8.14 1.75 13.43
N ASP A 88 -8.17 2.28 12.20
CA ASP A 88 -7.12 2.05 11.21
C ASP A 88 -5.77 2.60 11.68
N ALA A 89 -5.78 3.84 12.18
CA ALA A 89 -4.56 4.47 12.69
C ALA A 89 -4.01 3.75 13.92
N SER A 90 -4.87 3.13 14.73
CA SER A 90 -4.45 2.33 15.88
C SER A 90 -3.85 1.00 15.43
N GLY A 91 -4.52 0.26 14.55
CA GLY A 91 -4.02 -1.01 14.03
C GLY A 91 -2.70 -0.84 13.26
N LEU A 92 -2.58 0.18 12.42
CA LEU A 92 -1.34 0.48 11.70
C LEU A 92 -0.20 0.84 12.65
N ARG A 93 -0.47 1.61 13.72
CA ARG A 93 0.54 1.92 14.74
C ARG A 93 1.02 0.64 15.43
N ASP A 94 0.10 -0.23 15.82
CA ASP A 94 0.43 -1.43 16.58
C ASP A 94 1.25 -2.41 15.71
N PHE A 95 0.92 -2.53 14.42
CA PHE A 95 1.74 -3.22 13.42
C PHE A 95 3.17 -2.67 13.33
N LEU A 96 3.33 -1.35 13.24
CA LEU A 96 4.65 -0.70 13.15
C LEU A 96 5.49 -0.85 14.42
N LEU A 97 4.85 -1.01 15.57
CA LEU A 97 5.51 -1.26 16.84
C LEU A 97 5.84 -2.75 17.04
N GLY A 98 5.40 -3.63 16.13
CA GLY A 98 5.56 -5.06 16.24
C GLY A 98 4.71 -5.68 17.35
N ASP A 99 3.60 -5.04 17.73
CA ASP A 99 2.67 -5.56 18.72
C ASP A 99 1.67 -6.51 18.02
N PRO A 100 1.75 -7.84 18.23
CA PRO A 100 0.95 -8.83 17.51
C PRO A 100 -0.52 -8.90 17.97
N ALA A 101 -1.01 -7.92 18.75
CA ALA A 101 -2.35 -7.89 19.31
C ALA A 101 -3.40 -7.15 18.46
N ALA A 102 -3.03 -6.65 17.27
CA ALA A 102 -3.94 -6.01 16.31
C ALA A 102 -4.64 -7.02 15.38
#